data_AF-A0A7V9JFY6-F1
#
_entry.id   AF-A0A7V9JFY6-F1
#
_cell.length_a   1.000
_cell.length_b   1.000
_cell.length_c   1.000
_cell.angle_alpha   90.00
_cell.angle_beta   90.00
_cell.angle_gamma   90.00
#
_symmetry.space_group_name_H-M   'P 1'
#
loop_
_entity.id
_entity.type
_entity.pdbx_description
1 polymer ?
#
loop_
_entity_poly.entity_id
_entity_poly.type
_entity_poly.pdbx_seq_one_letter_code
_entity_poly.pdbx_strand_id
1 'polypeptide(L)'
;MYRAAAAVAALVLTGYVVTLAPTVTFWDAGEFIAAAYTLGIPHPPGTPLFVLIAHAWGLLLPIGEFAYRTNLLSAVLSASAAGLFFLVVHESLRGWAAGLDEPTGRLLRVGGAAAAAILGAFTFTNWQNSNETEVYGVATFTIAAMSWLVNLWRRQRDTERGPRL
;
A
#
# COMPACT_ATOMS: atom_id res chain seq x y z
N MET A 1 0.86 16.25 7.91
CA MET A 1 1.34 14.99 7.32
C MET A 1 0.21 14.04 6.93
N TYR A 2 -0.70 13.63 7.82
CA TYR A 2 -1.75 12.64 7.47
C TYR A 2 -2.68 13.03 6.31
N ARG A 3 -3.10 14.30 6.22
CA ARG A 3 -3.89 14.77 5.05
C ARG A 3 -3.12 14.64 3.73
N ALA A 4 -1.82 14.94 3.74
CA ALA A 4 -0.96 14.78 2.57
C ALA A 4 -0.72 13.31 2.22
N ALA A 5 -0.54 12.46 3.24
CA ALA A 5 -0.45 11.01 3.07
C ALA A 5 -1.72 10.43 2.42
N ALA A 6 -2.90 10.84 2.90
CA ALA A 6 -4.18 10.44 2.33
C ALA A 6 -4.35 10.94 0.89
N ALA A 7 -3.92 12.18 0.60
CA ALA A 7 -3.95 12.71 -0.76
C ALA A 7 -3.02 11.92 -1.71
N VAL A 8 -1.82 11.55 -1.26
CA VAL A 8 -0.90 10.70 -2.03
C VAL A 8 -1.50 9.32 -2.27
N ALA A 9 -2.06 8.68 -1.25
CA ALA A 9 -2.72 7.38 -1.39
C ALA A 9 -3.90 7.46 -2.36
N ALA A 10 -4.73 8.50 -2.30
CA ALA A 10 -5.85 8.70 -3.21
C ALA A 10 -5.39 8.93 -4.66
N LEU A 11 -4.32 9.71 -4.86
CA LEU A 11 -3.73 9.93 -6.18
C LEU A 11 -3.20 8.63 -6.79
N VAL A 12 -2.42 7.87 -6.00
CA VAL A 12 -1.87 6.58 -6.43
C VAL A 12 -2.99 5.59 -6.74
N LEU A 13 -4.00 5.49 -5.87
CA LEU A 13 -5.17 4.64 -6.08
C LEU A 13 -5.90 5.02 -7.36
N THR A 14 -6.09 6.31 -7.62
CA THR A 14 -6.73 6.78 -8.86
C THR A 14 -5.93 6.32 -10.08
N GLY A 15 -4.60 6.45 -10.05
CA GLY A 15 -3.74 5.97 -11.13
C GLY A 15 -3.88 4.46 -11.36
N TYR A 16 -3.83 3.65 -10.29
CA TYR A 16 -4.03 2.21 -10.41
C TYR A 16 -5.42 1.82 -10.90
N VAL A 17 -6.48 2.46 -10.40
CA VAL A 17 -7.86 2.18 -10.83
C VAL A 17 -8.05 2.48 -12.32
N VAL A 18 -7.46 3.57 -12.82
CA VAL A 18 -7.51 3.93 -14.24
C VAL A 18 -6.76 2.92 -15.11
N THR A 19 -5.71 2.29 -14.59
CA THR A 19 -4.91 1.28 -15.31
C THR A 19 -5.20 -0.16 -14.92
N LEU A 20 -6.25 -0.39 -14.13
CA LEU A 20 -6.51 -1.68 -13.50
C LEU A 20 -6.84 -2.73 -14.57
N ALA A 21 -6.33 -3.95 -14.42
CA ALA A 21 -6.74 -5.03 -15.28
C ALA A 21 -8.25 -5.30 -15.10
N PRO A 22 -9.05 -5.29 -16.19
CA PRO A 22 -10.50 -5.44 -16.07
C PRO A 22 -10.92 -6.89 -15.76
N THR A 23 -10.02 -7.85 -15.97
CA THR A 23 -10.24 -9.29 -15.80
C THR A 23 -8.92 -9.98 -15.43
N VAL A 24 -8.91 -11.31 -15.48
CA VAL A 24 -7.75 -12.17 -15.26
C VAL A 24 -6.61 -11.80 -16.23
N THR A 25 -5.40 -11.67 -15.70
CA THR A 25 -4.16 -11.45 -16.46
C THR A 25 -3.35 -12.74 -16.59
N PHE A 26 -2.24 -12.68 -17.33
CA PHE A 26 -1.34 -13.82 -17.52
C PHE A 26 -0.52 -14.11 -16.25
N TRP A 27 0.16 -15.26 -16.19
CA TRP A 27 0.93 -15.72 -15.02
C TRP A 27 0.07 -16.08 -13.80
N ASP A 28 0.47 -15.61 -12.61
CA ASP A 28 0.04 -16.12 -11.32
C ASP A 28 -1.33 -15.55 -10.90
N ALA A 29 -1.73 -14.42 -11.49
CA ALA A 29 -2.98 -13.74 -11.13
C ALA A 29 -4.20 -14.65 -11.28
N GLY A 30 -4.30 -15.44 -12.36
CA GLY A 30 -5.40 -16.38 -12.56
C GLY A 30 -5.46 -17.46 -11.48
N GLU A 31 -4.31 -17.98 -11.08
CA GLU A 31 -4.17 -18.96 -10.00
C GLU A 31 -4.57 -18.34 -8.65
N PHE A 32 -4.09 -17.13 -8.34
CA PHE A 32 -4.45 -16.41 -7.11
C PHE A 32 -5.95 -16.08 -7.05
N ILE A 33 -6.56 -15.67 -8.17
CA ILE A 33 -8.00 -15.40 -8.26
C ILE A 33 -8.80 -16.68 -8.00
N ALA A 34 -8.42 -17.78 -8.63
CA ALA A 34 -9.10 -19.07 -8.44
C ALA A 34 -8.94 -19.60 -7.01
N ALA A 35 -7.74 -19.50 -6.44
CA ALA A 35 -7.46 -19.87 -5.06
C ALA A 35 -8.25 -18.99 -4.08
N ALA A 36 -8.30 -17.67 -4.29
CA ALA A 36 -9.11 -16.76 -3.49
C ALA A 36 -10.60 -17.08 -3.59
N TYR A 37 -11.12 -17.44 -4.77
CA TYR A 37 -12.53 -17.80 -4.93
C TYR A 37 -12.88 -19.11 -4.21
N THR A 38 -12.02 -20.12 -4.31
CA THR A 38 -12.27 -21.47 -3.80
C THR A 38 -11.72 -21.74 -2.40
N LEU A 39 -11.04 -20.77 -1.79
CA LEU A 39 -10.20 -20.96 -0.58
C LEU A 39 -9.13 -22.04 -0.77
N GLY A 40 -8.63 -22.15 -2.00
CA GLY A 40 -7.58 -23.09 -2.38
C GLY A 40 -6.17 -22.60 -2.02
N ILE A 41 -5.19 -23.41 -2.40
CA ILE A 41 -3.77 -23.06 -2.35
C ILE A 41 -3.40 -22.69 -3.80
N PRO A 42 -2.81 -21.50 -4.07
CA PRO A 42 -2.32 -21.14 -5.40
C PRO A 42 -1.20 -22.11 -5.80
N HIS A 43 0.04 -21.82 -5.41
CA HIS A 43 1.18 -22.70 -5.55
C HIS A 43 1.92 -22.86 -4.20
N PRO A 44 2.60 -24.00 -3.93
CA PRO A 44 3.38 -24.19 -2.69
C PRO A 44 4.46 -23.10 -2.51
N PRO A 45 4.68 -22.59 -1.27
CA PRO A 45 4.11 -23.03 0.01
C PRO A 45 2.71 -22.47 0.34
N GLY A 46 2.09 -21.72 -0.57
CA GLY A 46 0.79 -21.07 -0.41
C GLY A 46 0.86 -19.69 0.24
N THR A 47 -0.27 -18.98 0.22
CA THR A 47 -0.41 -17.62 0.77
C THR A 47 -1.72 -17.46 1.56
N PRO A 48 -1.91 -18.22 2.67
CA PRO A 48 -3.22 -18.36 3.32
C PRO A 48 -3.82 -17.03 3.80
N LEU A 49 -3.01 -16.11 4.34
CA LEU A 49 -3.50 -14.80 4.76
C LEU A 49 -4.04 -13.99 3.59
N PHE A 50 -3.32 -13.99 2.46
CA PHE A 50 -3.77 -13.31 1.25
C PHE A 50 -5.08 -13.92 0.73
N VAL A 51 -5.15 -15.26 0.64
CA VAL A 51 -6.36 -15.98 0.18
C VAL A 51 -7.57 -15.62 1.03
N LEU A 52 -7.44 -15.59 2.36
CA LEU A 52 -8.53 -15.22 3.27
C LEU A 52 -8.98 -13.77 3.08
N ILE A 53 -8.04 -12.82 2.96
CA ILE A 53 -8.36 -11.41 2.73
C ILE A 53 -9.02 -11.23 1.36
N ALA A 54 -8.49 -11.83 0.31
CA ALA A 54 -9.00 -11.75 -1.05
C ALA A 54 -10.38 -12.38 -1.19
N HIS A 55 -10.62 -13.53 -0.54
CA HIS A 55 -11.93 -14.16 -0.49
C HIS A 55 -12.97 -13.27 0.19
N ALA A 56 -12.66 -12.76 1.39
CA ALA A 56 -13.56 -11.87 2.11
C ALA A 56 -13.84 -10.58 1.32
N TRP A 57 -12.81 -9.97 0.73
CA TRP A 57 -12.94 -8.80 -0.12
C TRP A 57 -13.83 -9.05 -1.34
N GLY A 58 -13.59 -10.15 -2.07
CA GLY A 58 -14.35 -10.51 -3.26
C GLY A 58 -15.82 -10.81 -2.97
N LEU A 59 -16.16 -11.32 -1.78
CA LEU A 59 -17.53 -11.52 -1.33
C LEU A 59 -18.21 -10.21 -0.89
N LEU A 60 -17.50 -9.35 -0.16
CA LEU A 60 -18.07 -8.14 0.46
C LEU A 60 -18.18 -6.95 -0.50
N LEU A 61 -17.41 -6.94 -1.60
CA LEU A 61 -17.42 -5.85 -2.57
C LEU A 61 -18.27 -6.22 -3.81
N PRO A 62 -19.53 -5.77 -3.92
CA PRO A 62 -20.44 -6.21 -4.98
C PRO A 62 -20.28 -5.39 -6.28
N ILE A 63 -19.05 -5.24 -6.80
CA ILE A 63 -18.78 -4.52 -8.05
C ILE A 63 -18.04 -5.41 -9.04
N GLY A 64 -18.49 -5.43 -10.30
CA GLY A 64 -17.86 -6.22 -11.36
C GLY A 64 -17.72 -7.72 -11.06
N GLU A 65 -16.88 -8.38 -11.85
CA GLU A 65 -16.54 -9.81 -11.68
C GLU A 65 -15.58 -10.02 -10.51
N PHE A 66 -15.50 -11.26 -10.01
CA PHE A 66 -14.62 -11.60 -8.88
C PHE A 66 -13.15 -11.22 -9.14
N ALA A 67 -12.65 -11.47 -10.36
CA ALA A 67 -11.31 -11.08 -10.80
C ALA A 67 -11.06 -9.55 -10.70
N TYR A 68 -12.04 -8.74 -11.09
CA TYR A 68 -11.93 -7.29 -10.98
C TYR A 68 -11.83 -6.84 -9.52
N ARG A 69 -12.64 -7.44 -8.64
CA ARG A 69 -12.62 -7.15 -7.20
C ARG A 69 -11.27 -7.44 -6.59
N THR A 70 -10.68 -8.60 -6.89
CA THR A 70 -9.37 -8.98 -6.36
C THR A 70 -8.22 -8.16 -6.97
N ASN A 71 -8.30 -7.76 -8.25
CA ASN A 71 -7.35 -6.80 -8.81
C ASN A 71 -7.43 -5.46 -8.05
N LEU A 72 -8.64 -4.99 -7.74
CA LEU A 72 -8.85 -3.77 -6.99
C LEU A 72 -8.32 -3.86 -5.54
N LEU A 73 -8.36 -5.04 -4.92
CA LEU A 73 -7.75 -5.25 -3.60
C LEU A 73 -6.24 -4.94 -3.64
N SER A 74 -5.52 -5.47 -4.64
CA SER A 74 -4.09 -5.21 -4.82
C SER A 74 -3.83 -3.70 -4.99
N ALA A 75 -4.61 -3.01 -5.82
CA ALA A 75 -4.52 -1.57 -5.99
C ALA A 75 -4.75 -0.80 -4.67
N VAL A 76 -5.77 -1.16 -3.90
CA VAL A 76 -6.12 -0.50 -2.63
C VAL A 76 -5.02 -0.69 -1.59
N LEU A 77 -4.50 -1.90 -1.43
CA LEU A 77 -3.45 -2.19 -0.46
C LEU A 77 -2.14 -1.50 -0.84
N SER A 78 -1.73 -1.57 -2.11
CA SER A 78 -0.52 -0.90 -2.60
C SER A 78 -0.62 0.63 -2.49
N ALA A 79 -1.77 1.23 -2.83
CA ALA A 79 -1.97 2.67 -2.67
C ALA A 79 -1.97 3.10 -1.20
N SER A 80 -2.55 2.29 -0.32
CA SER A 80 -2.50 2.52 1.13
C SER A 80 -1.05 2.42 1.66
N ALA A 81 -0.27 1.47 1.14
CA ALA A 81 1.15 1.33 1.44
C ALA A 81 1.94 2.57 1.01
N ALA A 82 1.66 3.14 -0.17
CA ALA A 82 2.28 4.39 -0.62
C ALA A 82 2.00 5.57 0.33
N GLY A 83 0.78 5.68 0.85
CA GLY A 83 0.43 6.67 1.87
C GLY A 83 1.19 6.46 3.20
N LEU A 84 1.40 5.21 3.61
CA LEU A 84 2.20 4.88 4.80
C LEU A 84 3.68 5.16 4.58
N PHE A 85 4.22 4.83 3.41
CA PHE A 85 5.60 5.18 3.05
C PHE A 85 5.82 6.69 2.97
N PHE A 86 4.83 7.47 2.52
CA PHE A 86 4.88 8.92 2.65
C PHE A 86 5.12 9.33 4.11
N LEU A 87 4.42 8.74 5.08
CA LEU A 87 4.60 9.08 6.50
C LEU A 87 5.98 8.69 7.00
N VAL A 88 6.49 7.53 6.58
CA VAL A 88 7.85 7.05 6.92
C VAL A 88 8.91 8.02 6.37
N VAL A 89 8.85 8.37 5.08
CA VAL A 89 9.81 9.27 4.45
C VAL A 89 9.70 10.68 5.04
N HIS A 90 8.48 11.17 5.24
CA HIS A 90 8.25 12.45 5.91
C HIS A 90 8.90 12.49 7.29
N GLU A 91 8.90 11.37 8.04
CA GLU A 91 9.58 11.29 9.33
C GLU A 91 11.10 11.33 9.20
N SER A 92 11.65 10.51 8.32
CA SER A 92 13.09 10.43 8.07
C SER A 92 13.67 11.79 7.64
N LEU A 93 12.90 12.61 6.92
CA LEU A 93 13.31 13.93 6.47
C LEU A 93 13.22 15.02 7.55
N ARG A 94 12.68 14.76 8.75
CA ARG A 94 12.55 15.80 9.79
C ARG A 94 13.88 16.34 10.27
N GLY A 95 14.88 15.48 10.45
CA GLY A 95 16.21 15.89 10.91
C GLY A 95 16.92 16.78 9.89
N TRP A 96 16.81 16.44 8.61
CA TRP A 96 17.37 17.20 7.49
C TRP A 96 16.72 18.57 7.33
N ALA A 97 15.45 18.71 7.70
CA ALA A 97 14.71 19.97 7.63
C ALA A 97 14.96 20.91 8.81
N ALA A 98 15.64 20.48 9.88
CA ALA A 98 15.73 21.24 11.14
C ALA A 98 16.51 22.56 11.05
N GLY A 99 17.41 22.69 10.08
CA GLY A 99 18.21 23.92 9.85
C GLY A 99 17.72 24.80 8.71
N LEU A 100 16.58 24.47 8.09
CA LEU A 100 16.02 25.18 6.95
C LEU A 100 14.94 26.17 7.42
N ASP A 101 14.69 27.21 6.64
CA ASP A 101 13.52 28.06 6.81
C ASP A 101 12.22 27.26 6.61
N GLU A 102 11.12 27.65 7.27
CA GLU A 102 9.89 26.84 7.29
C GLU A 102 9.34 26.49 5.89
N PRO A 103 9.32 27.41 4.89
CA PRO A 103 8.92 27.08 3.52
C PRO A 103 9.76 25.96 2.91
N THR A 104 11.09 26.07 2.96
CA THR A 104 12.01 25.08 2.38
C THR A 104 11.98 23.76 3.16
N GLY A 105 11.94 23.82 4.49
CA GLY A 105 11.84 22.64 5.35
C GLY A 105 10.51 21.90 5.17
N ARG A 106 9.41 22.62 4.91
CA ARG A 106 8.11 22.02 4.56
C ARG A 106 8.13 21.41 3.17
N LEU A 107 8.73 22.08 2.19
CA LEU A 107 8.89 21.56 0.82
C LEU A 107 9.71 20.27 0.83
N LEU A 108 10.82 20.22 1.58
CA LEU A 108 11.62 19.01 1.73
C LEU A 108 10.81 17.86 2.33
N ARG A 109 10.17 18.09 3.49
CA ARG A 109 9.41 17.03 4.20
C ARG A 109 8.20 16.54 3.44
N VAL A 110 7.38 17.43 2.89
CA VAL A 110 6.12 17.07 2.21
C VAL A 110 6.36 16.75 0.75
N GLY A 111 7.07 17.61 0.03
CA GLY A 111 7.37 17.43 -1.39
C GLY A 111 8.30 16.24 -1.62
N GLY A 112 9.37 16.11 -0.82
CA GLY A 112 10.28 14.96 -0.90
C GLY A 112 9.59 13.63 -0.58
N ALA A 113 8.75 13.59 0.47
CA ALA A 113 7.99 12.39 0.80
C ALA A 113 6.94 12.04 -0.26
N ALA A 114 6.25 13.04 -0.82
CA ALA A 114 5.30 12.83 -1.91
C ALA A 114 6.00 12.31 -3.16
N ALA A 115 7.12 12.91 -3.56
CA ALA A 115 7.91 12.46 -4.71
C ALA A 115 8.39 11.01 -4.52
N ALA A 116 8.95 10.69 -3.35
CA ALA A 116 9.42 9.33 -3.06
C ALA A 116 8.29 8.29 -3.12
N ALA A 117 7.15 8.58 -2.48
CA ALA A 117 6.01 7.67 -2.46
C ALA A 117 5.36 7.48 -3.85
N ILE A 118 5.17 8.57 -4.60
CA ILE A 118 4.56 8.53 -5.94
C ILE A 118 5.49 7.83 -6.93
N LEU A 119 6.77 8.20 -6.96
CA LEU A 119 7.74 7.55 -7.87
C LEU A 119 7.89 6.07 -7.54
N GLY A 120 7.96 5.71 -6.26
CA GLY A 120 8.00 4.32 -5.82
C GLY A 120 6.76 3.53 -6.27
N ALA A 121 5.57 4.13 -6.09
CA ALA A 121 4.30 3.53 -6.48
C ALA A 121 4.22 3.21 -7.98
N PHE A 122 4.75 4.10 -8.83
CA PHE A 122 4.70 3.96 -10.29
C PHE A 122 5.98 3.40 -10.93
N THR A 123 6.87 2.77 -10.14
CA THR A 123 7.90 1.90 -10.71
C THR A 123 7.27 0.73 -11.44
N PHE A 124 7.88 0.27 -12.55
CA PHE A 124 7.30 -0.75 -13.42
C PHE A 124 6.78 -1.98 -12.67
N THR A 125 7.62 -2.59 -11.83
CA THR A 125 7.27 -3.78 -11.05
C THR A 125 6.15 -3.51 -10.04
N ASN A 126 6.21 -2.41 -9.30
CA ASN A 126 5.20 -2.12 -8.29
C ASN A 126 3.85 -1.76 -8.92
N TRP A 127 3.85 -1.00 -10.02
CA TRP A 127 2.66 -0.67 -10.78
C TRP A 127 2.00 -1.92 -11.36
N GLN A 128 2.78 -2.81 -11.99
CA GLN A 128 2.26 -4.05 -12.56
C GLN A 128 1.59 -4.91 -11.48
N ASN A 129 2.30 -5.18 -10.37
CA ASN A 129 1.78 -5.95 -9.23
C ASN A 129 0.59 -5.27 -8.52
N SER A 130 0.35 -3.98 -8.75
CA SER A 130 -0.78 -3.26 -8.17
C SER A 130 -2.00 -3.23 -9.08
N ASN A 131 -1.84 -3.55 -10.37
CA ASN A 131 -2.92 -3.55 -11.35
C ASN A 131 -3.58 -4.92 -11.55
N GLU A 132 -3.01 -5.98 -10.97
CA GLU A 132 -3.50 -7.35 -11.06
C GLU A 132 -3.49 -8.04 -9.69
N THR A 133 -4.19 -9.17 -9.58
CA THR A 133 -4.36 -9.91 -8.33
C THR A 133 -3.04 -10.57 -7.92
N GLU A 134 -2.30 -9.86 -7.07
CA GLU A 134 -0.98 -10.27 -6.59
C GLU A 134 -0.83 -10.16 -5.08
N VAL A 135 -0.02 -11.04 -4.51
CA VAL A 135 0.21 -11.15 -3.06
C VAL A 135 1.05 -10.00 -2.50
N TYR A 136 1.81 -9.33 -3.37
CA TYR A 136 2.77 -8.29 -2.97
C TYR A 136 2.10 -7.06 -2.36
N GLY A 137 0.83 -6.77 -2.70
CA GLY A 137 0.09 -5.65 -2.10
C GLY A 137 -0.08 -5.80 -0.58
N VAL A 138 -0.43 -7.01 -0.12
CA VAL A 138 -0.56 -7.32 1.32
C VAL A 138 0.79 -7.20 2.02
N ALA A 139 1.84 -7.76 1.42
CA ALA A 139 3.19 -7.70 1.99
C ALA A 139 3.69 -6.25 2.09
N THR A 140 3.55 -5.48 1.02
CA THR A 140 4.00 -4.07 0.95
C THR A 140 3.23 -3.19 1.93
N PHE A 141 1.91 -3.36 2.04
CA PHE A 141 1.10 -2.69 3.06
C PHE A 141 1.57 -3.02 4.47
N THR A 142 1.81 -4.30 4.76
CA THR A 142 2.24 -4.74 6.10
C THR A 142 3.60 -4.15 6.46
N ILE A 143 4.57 -4.20 5.54
CA ILE A 143 5.90 -3.60 5.73
C ILE A 143 5.80 -2.09 5.96
N ALA A 144 4.99 -1.39 5.15
CA ALA A 144 4.80 0.05 5.29
C ALA A 144 4.12 0.42 6.62
N ALA A 145 3.12 -0.37 7.04
CA ALA A 145 2.42 -0.19 8.30
C ALA A 145 3.36 -0.41 9.49
N MET A 146 4.11 -1.51 9.51
CA MET A 146 5.10 -1.78 10.55
C MET A 146 6.17 -0.69 10.61
N SER A 147 6.70 -0.27 9.45
CA SER A 147 7.70 0.81 9.37
C SER A 147 7.16 2.13 9.94
N TRP A 148 5.90 2.44 9.68
CA TRP A 148 5.25 3.62 10.25
C TRP A 148 5.00 3.48 11.75
N LEU A 149 4.50 2.32 12.20
CA LEU A 149 4.25 2.04 13.62
C LEU A 149 5.53 2.11 14.45
N VAL A 150 6.65 1.61 13.94
CA VAL A 150 7.97 1.76 14.60
C VAL A 150 8.33 3.23 14.76
N ASN A 151 8.15 4.06 13.73
CA ASN A 151 8.39 5.50 13.83
C ASN A 151 7.44 6.19 14.81
N LEU A 152 6.17 5.78 14.83
CA LEU A 152 5.16 6.29 15.75
C LEU A 152 5.50 5.93 17.20
N TRP A 153 5.90 4.68 17.45
CA TRP A 153 6.38 4.19 18.74
C TRP A 153 7.62 4.97 19.18
N ARG A 154 8.63 5.16 18.30
CA ARG A 154 9.84 5.93 18.62
C ARG A 154 9.53 7.36 19.09
N ARG A 155 8.49 8.00 18.54
CA ARG A 155 8.04 9.33 18.97
C ARG A 155 7.34 9.32 20.34
N GLN A 156 6.74 8.20 20.72
CA GLN A 156 5.87 8.09 21.90
C GLN A 156 6.47 7.22 23.01
N ARG A 157 7.67 6.66 22.82
CA ARG A 157 8.31 5.70 23.74
C ARG A 157 8.46 6.21 25.18
N ASP A 158 8.62 7.53 25.33
CA ASP A 158 8.80 8.19 26.63
C ASP A 158 7.47 8.73 27.20
N THR A 159 6.33 8.32 26.62
CA THR A 159 4.98 8.70 27.04
C THR A 159 4.19 7.47 27.46
N GLU A 160 3.11 7.67 28.23
CA GLU A 160 2.21 6.58 28.65
C GLU A 160 1.58 5.81 27.48
N ARG A 161 1.61 6.37 26.26
CA ARG A 161 1.08 5.74 25.04
C ARG A 161 2.07 4.79 24.38
N GLY A 162 3.37 4.92 24.62
CA GLY A 162 4.41 4.09 24.00
C GLY A 162 4.17 2.59 24.13
N PRO A 163 3.83 2.07 25.33
CA PRO A 163 3.54 0.64 25.53
C PRO A 163 2.25 0.10 24.88
N ARG A 164 1.42 0.96 24.27
CA ARG A 164 0.10 0.59 23.70
C ARG A 164 0.06 0.64 22.17
N LEU A 165 1.19 0.92 21.54
CA LEU A 165 1.38 1.04 20.09
C LEU A 165 2.16 -0.17 19.56
#